data_AF-A0A087YRY2-F1
#
_entry.id   AF-A0A087YRY2-F1
#
_cell.length_a   1.000
_cell.length_b   1.000
_cell.length_c   1.000
_cell.angle_alpha   90.00
_cell.angle_beta   90.00
_cell.angle_gamma   90.00
#
_symmetry.space_group_name_H-M   'P 1'
#
loop_
_entity.id
_entity.type
_entity.pdbx_description
1 polymer ?
#
loop_
_entity_poly.entity_id
_entity_poly.type
_entity_poly.pdbx_seq_one_letter_code
_entity_poly.pdbx_strand_id
1 'polypeptide(L)' 'HKPKPKWDEAEVCAVEKHLMRFIKEHKLPQKDDCTRCLEAEPRALKNRSWRGIKDYVRNRITALQRQSGSSNAPS' A
#
# COMPACT_ATOMS: atom_id res chain seq x y z
N HIS A 1 3.94 24.52 -1.99
CA HIS A 1 4.00 23.10 -2.36
C HIS A 1 4.18 22.26 -1.09
N LYS A 2 3.14 21.58 -0.60
CA LYS A 2 3.31 20.61 0.49
C LYS A 2 3.79 19.29 -0.15
N PRO A 3 5.02 18.82 0.11
CA PRO A 3 5.46 17.52 -0.39
C PRO A 3 4.49 16.46 0.14
N LYS A 4 4.04 15.55 -0.72
CA LYS A 4 3.29 14.37 -0.28
C LYS A 4 4.16 13.66 0.77
N PRO A 5 3.65 13.38 1.99
CA PRO A 5 4.45 12.76 3.02
C PRO A 5 4.95 11.41 2.49
N LYS A 6 6.27 11.29 2.34
CA LYS A 6 6.93 10.02 2.05
C LYS A 6 6.48 9.01 3.10
N TRP A 7 6.25 7.78 2.67
CA TRP A 7 5.97 6.70 3.61
C TRP A 7 7.23 6.43 4.40
N ASP A 8 7.14 6.54 5.72
CA ASP A 8 8.23 6.18 6.63
C ASP A 8 8.40 4.65 6.66
N GLU A 9 9.61 4.17 6.97
CA GLU A 9 9.90 2.74 7.01
C GLU A 9 8.99 2.00 8.00
N ALA A 10 8.66 2.62 9.13
CA ALA A 10 7.71 2.07 10.10
C ALA A 10 6.30 1.92 9.50
N GLU A 11 5.85 2.88 8.70
CA GLU A 11 4.54 2.83 8.04
C GLU A 11 4.52 1.77 6.94
N VAL A 12 5.59 1.71 6.13
CA VAL A 12 5.77 0.70 5.09
C VAL A 12 5.78 -0.69 5.70
N CYS A 13 6.57 -0.92 6.74
CA CYS A 13 6.67 -2.21 7.41
C CYS A 13 5.30 -2.64 7.97
N ALA A 14 4.57 -1.74 8.63
CA ALA A 14 3.23 -2.02 9.12
C ALA A 14 2.26 -2.42 7.99
N VAL A 15 2.20 -1.63 6.91
CA VAL A 15 1.29 -1.91 5.78
C VAL A 15 1.68 -3.19 5.06
N GLU A 16 2.96 -3.42 4.77
CA GLU A 16 3.40 -4.64 4.09
C GLU A 16 3.22 -5.87 4.98
N LYS A 17 3.51 -5.80 6.28
CA LYS A 17 3.26 -6.92 7.20
C LYS A 17 1.80 -7.41 7.17
N HIS A 18 0.83 -6.49 7.09
CA HIS A 18 -0.60 -6.84 7.08
C HIS A 18 -1.18 -7.06 5.67
N LEU A 19 -0.76 -6.27 4.69
CA LEU A 19 -1.35 -6.20 3.34
C LEU A 19 -0.44 -6.71 2.23
N MET A 20 0.75 -7.23 2.54
CA MET A 20 1.65 -7.78 1.51
C MET A 20 1.02 -8.95 0.75
N ARG A 21 0.13 -9.71 1.39
CA ARG A 21 -0.65 -10.74 0.70
C ARG A 21 -1.46 -10.15 -0.47
N PHE A 22 -2.17 -9.05 -0.23
CA PHE A 22 -2.93 -8.32 -1.25
C PHE A 22 -2.03 -7.80 -2.37
N ILE A 23 -0.87 -7.24 -2.01
CA ILE A 23 0.13 -6.76 -2.98
C ILE A 23 0.61 -7.90 -3.88
N LYS A 24 0.98 -9.05 -3.30
CA LYS A 24 1.46 -10.24 -4.04
C LYS A 24 0.39 -10.89 -4.91
N GLU A 25 -0.84 -10.95 -4.42
CA GLU A 25 -2.00 -11.47 -5.18
C GLU A 25 -2.57 -10.43 -6.17
N HIS A 26 -1.95 -9.25 -6.30
CA HIS A 26 -2.45 -8.12 -7.09
C HIS A 26 -3.91 -7.74 -6.79
N LYS A 27 -4.35 -7.97 -5.56
CA LYS A 27 -5.71 -7.70 -5.09
C LYS A 27 -5.74 -6.42 -4.27
N LEU A 28 -6.76 -5.59 -4.44
CA LEU A 28 -6.91 -4.39 -3.63
C LEU A 28 -7.59 -4.72 -2.28
N PRO A 29 -7.06 -4.22 -1.15
CA PRO A 29 -7.70 -4.35 0.14
C PRO A 29 -9.00 -3.53 0.18
N GLN A 30 -10.01 -4.06 0.88
CA GLN A 30 -11.24 -3.33 1.12
C GLN A 30 -11.08 -2.36 2.30
N LYS A 31 -12.14 -1.59 2.58
CA LYS A 31 -12.15 -0.64 3.70
C LYS A 31 -11.86 -1.37 5.01
N ASP A 32 -12.51 -2.51 5.25
CA ASP A 32 -12.34 -3.30 6.46
C ASP A 32 -10.91 -3.82 6.63
N ASP A 33 -10.27 -4.31 5.56
CA ASP A 33 -8.87 -4.74 5.61
C ASP A 33 -7.93 -3.58 5.97
N CYS A 34 -8.18 -2.41 5.37
CA CYS A 34 -7.39 -1.21 5.67
C CYS A 34 -7.61 -0.69 7.10
N THR A 35 -8.85 -0.76 7.60
CA THR A 35 -9.18 -0.40 8.99
C THR A 35 -8.51 -1.35 9.97
N ARG A 36 -8.59 -2.67 9.73
CA ARG A 36 -7.91 -3.67 10.57
C ARG A 36 -6.39 -3.46 10.60
N CYS A 37 -5.78 -3.03 9.49
CA CYS A 37 -4.38 -2.65 9.44
C CYS A 37 -4.07 -1.43 10.33
N LEU A 38 -4.94 -0.43 10.35
CA LEU A 38 -4.80 0.75 11.23
C LEU A 38 -4.94 0.37 12.71
N GLU A 39 -5.90 -0.49 13.02
CA GLU A 39 -6.17 -0.95 14.39
C GLU A 39 -5.06 -1.86 14.93
N ALA A 40 -4.46 -2.67 14.06
CA ALA A 40 -3.33 -3.52 14.44
C ALA A 40 -2.03 -2.72 14.68
N GLU A 41 -1.80 -1.66 13.90
CA GLU A 41 -0.57 -0.86 13.95
C GLU A 41 -0.87 0.64 14.19
N PRO A 42 -1.56 1.00 15.30
CA PRO A 42 -2.04 2.36 15.54
C PRO A 42 -0.89 3.35 15.81
N ARG A 43 0.27 2.86 16.24
CA ARG A 43 1.46 3.70 16.49
C ARG A 43 2.14 4.12 15.20
N ALA A 44 2.35 3.17 14.29
CA ALA A 44 3.00 3.43 13.00
C ALA A 44 2.07 4.23 12.08
N LEU A 45 0.78 3.87 12.03
CA LEU A 45 -0.17 4.45 11.09
C LEU A 45 -1.04 5.56 11.68
N LYS A 46 -0.65 6.16 12.82
CA LYS A 46 -1.41 7.21 13.52
C LYS A 46 -1.76 8.43 12.65
N ASN A 47 -0.89 8.76 11.70
CA ASN A 47 -1.06 9.90 10.79
C ASN A 47 -1.64 9.49 9.42
N ARG A 48 -1.98 8.21 9.25
CA ARG A 48 -2.51 7.65 8.01
C ARG A 48 -3.98 7.33 8.15
N SER A 49 -4.66 7.31 7.02
CA SER A 49 -6.04 6.87 6.92
C SER A 49 -6.13 5.66 6.03
N TRP A 50 -7.22 4.91 6.15
CA TRP A 50 -7.48 3.71 5.34
C TRP A 50 -7.39 4.00 3.84
N ARG A 51 -7.77 5.22 3.42
CA ARG A 51 -7.61 5.70 2.03
C ARG A 51 -6.15 5.76 1.59
N GLY A 52 -5.26 6.25 2.47
CA GLY A 52 -3.82 6.32 2.20
C GLY A 52 -3.21 4.93 2.07
N ILE A 53 -3.57 4.01 2.96
CA ILE A 53 -3.14 2.60 2.91
C ILE A 53 -3.59 1.94 1.61
N LYS A 54 -4.87 2.12 1.25
CA LYS A 54 -5.41 1.59 -0.01
C LYS A 54 -4.66 2.12 -1.23
N ASP A 55 -4.36 3.41 -1.25
CA ASP A 55 -3.61 4.04 -2.36
C ASP A 55 -2.16 3.54 -2.42
N TYR A 56 -1.52 3.35 -1.27
CA TYR A 56 -0.18 2.74 -1.19
C TYR A 56 -0.16 1.32 -1.78
N VAL A 57 -1.10 0.47 -1.37
CA VAL A 57 -1.20 -0.91 -1.87
C VAL A 57 -1.47 -0.91 -3.38
N ARG A 58 -2.38 -0.05 -3.86
CA ARG A 58 -2.61 0.14 -5.29
C ARG A 58 -1.32 0.53 -6.01
N ASN A 59 -0.59 1.52 -5.51
CA ASN A 59 0.64 2.00 -6.13
C ASN A 59 1.72 0.89 -6.17
N ARG A 60 1.84 0.09 -5.10
CA ARG A 60 2.72 -1.08 -5.05
C ARG A 60 2.35 -2.13 -6.10
N ILE A 61 1.06 -2.47 -6.23
CA ILE A 61 0.56 -3.41 -7.23
C ILE A 61 0.83 -2.89 -8.65
N THR A 62 0.57 -1.61 -8.94
CA THR A 62 0.92 -1.01 -10.23
C THR A 62 2.42 -1.04 -10.49
N ALA A 63 3.26 -0.76 -9.48
CA ALA A 63 4.71 -0.83 -9.62
C ALA A 63 5.20 -2.26 -9.91
N LEU A 64 4.62 -3.26 -9.24
CA LEU A 64 4.92 -4.68 -9.50
C LEU A 64 4.48 -5.11 -10.89
N GLN A 65 3.25 -4.77 -11.31
CA GLN A 65 2.79 -5.05 -12.67
C GLN A 65 3.69 -4.42 -13.73
N ARG A 66 4.19 -3.19 -13.50
CA ARG A 66 5.16 -2.55 -14.42
C ARG A 66 6.51 -3.27 -14.44
N GLN A 67 6.98 -3.78 -13.31
CA GLN A 67 8.23 -4.55 -13.24
C GLN A 67 8.09 -5.95 -13.87
N SER A 68 6.96 -6.61 -13.64
CA SER A 68 6.63 -7.91 -14.24
C SER A 68 6.28 -7.77 -15.73
N GLY A 69 5.89 -6.57 -16.17
CA GLY A 69 5.42 -6.24 -17.53
C GLY A 69 6.48 -5.63 -18.45
N SER A 70 7.78 -5.70 -18.12
CA SER A 70 8.88 -5.38 -19.06
C SER A 70 8.98 -6.33 -20.27
N SER A 71 7.87 -6.94 -20.67
CA SER A 71 7.71 -7.65 -21.94
C SER A 71 6.45 -7.25 -22.72
N ASN A 72 5.66 -6.22 -22.37
CA ASN A 72 4.66 -5.66 -23.31
C ASN A 72 4.30 -4.20 -22.99
N ALA A 73 4.89 -3.27 -23.73
CA ALA A 73 4.40 -1.91 -23.88
C ALA A 73 3.25 -1.90 -24.91
N PRO A 74 2.12 -1.21 -24.68
CA PRO A 74 1.20 -0.92 -25.76
C PRO A 74 1.80 0.22 -26.61
N SER A 75 1.82 -0.03 -27.92
CA SER A 75 2.23 0.88 -29.00
C SER A 75 1.37 2.13 -29.09
#